data_AF-A0A4Q2M6H3-F1
#
_entry.id   AF-A0A4Q2M6H3-F1
#
_cell.length_a   1.000
_cell.length_b   1.000
_cell.length_c   1.000
_cell.angle_alpha   90.00
_cell.angle_beta   90.00
_cell.angle_gamma   90.00
#
_symmetry.space_group_name_H-M   'P 1'
#
loop_
_entity.id
_entity.type
_entity.pdbx_description
1 polymer ?
#
loop_
_entity_poly.entity_id
_entity_poly.type
_entity_poly.pdbx_seq_one_letter_code
_entity_poly.pdbx_strand_id
1 'polypeptide(L)' 'MNTAAQFNTDNGCYTVKKMSDTLFAVSAGEKVLGFVERAGSVWVASRGRYLSKAVEVAQSPDFDLALHRLEA' A
#
# COMPACT_ATOMS: atom_id res chain seq x y z
N MET A 1 14.33 -14.61 6.07
CA MET A 1 15.11 -13.41 6.45
C MET A 1 14.24 -12.18 6.19
N ASN A 2 14.03 -11.32 7.19
CA ASN A 2 13.27 -10.08 7.02
C ASN A 2 14.21 -9.03 6.40
N THR A 3 14.22 -8.93 5.08
CA THR A 3 15.05 -7.97 4.35
C THR A 3 14.49 -6.56 4.50
N ALA A 4 15.34 -5.62 4.88
CA ALA A 4 15.06 -4.19 4.84
C ALA A 4 15.94 -3.54 3.78
N ALA A 5 15.35 -2.66 2.96
CA ALA A 5 16.05 -1.87 1.96
C ALA A 5 15.94 -0.38 2.33
N GLN A 6 17.03 0.35 2.15
CA GLN A 6 17.10 1.78 2.45
C GLN A 6 17.06 2.57 1.14
N PHE A 7 16.25 3.63 1.12
CA PHE A 7 16.01 4.48 -0.04
C PHE A 7 16.29 5.92 0.35
N ASN A 8 17.29 6.53 -0.27
CA ASN A 8 17.58 7.95 -0.13
C ASN A 8 16.89 8.69 -1.27
N THR A 9 16.11 9.70 -0.93
CA THR A 9 15.40 10.57 -1.87
C THR A 9 15.67 12.03 -1.50
N ASP A 10 15.30 12.96 -2.38
CA ASP A 10 15.40 14.39 -2.09
C ASP A 10 14.59 14.82 -0.86
N ASN A 11 13.55 14.04 -0.50
CA ASN A 11 12.67 14.29 0.65
C ASN A 11 13.11 13.56 1.94
N GLY A 12 14.24 12.85 1.90
CA GLY A 12 14.82 12.17 3.05
C GLY A 12 15.12 10.69 2.82
N CYS A 13 15.51 10.03 3.91
CA CYS A 13 15.88 8.62 3.94
C CYS A 13 14.75 7.77 4.51
N TYR A 14 14.38 6.72 3.76
CA TYR A 14 13.32 5.80 4.12
C TYR A 14 13.83 4.37 4.18
N THR A 15 13.28 3.60 5.10
CA THR A 15 13.52 2.17 5.22
C THR A 15 12.25 1.42 4.87
N VAL A 16 12.32 0.52 3.90
CA VAL A 16 11.24 -0.40 3.54
C VAL A 16 11.59 -1.79 4.07
N LYS A 17 10.80 -2.28 5.02
CA LYS A 17 10.98 -3.60 5.63
C LYS A 17 9.90 -4.55 5.13
N LYS A 18 10.30 -5.69 4.57
CA LYS A 18 9.35 -6.76 4.22
C LYS A 18 8.79 -7.37 5.51
N MET A 19 7.47 -7.36 5.65
CA MET A 19 6.73 -7.90 6.80
C MET A 19 6.10 -9.25 6.49
N SER A 20 5.62 -9.42 5.25
CA SER A 20 5.14 -10.68 4.68
C SER A 20 5.44 -10.72 3.17
N ASP A 21 4.99 -11.74 2.44
CA ASP A 21 5.16 -11.81 0.99
C ASP A 21 4.47 -10.69 0.21
N THR A 22 3.41 -10.15 0.77
CA THR A 22 2.62 -9.07 0.16
C THR A 22 2.73 -7.75 0.89
N LEU A 23 3.19 -7.71 2.15
CA LEU A 23 3.17 -6.52 2.99
C LEU A 23 4.56 -5.97 3.28
N PHE A 24 4.71 -4.66 3.13
CA PHE A 24 5.92 -3.90 3.38
C PHE A 24 5.62 -2.72 4.32
N ALA A 25 6.45 -2.50 5.34
CA ALA A 25 6.37 -1.35 6.22
C ALA A 25 7.38 -0.28 5.78
N VAL A 26 6.94 0.98 5.71
CA VAL A 26 7.78 2.13 5.35
C VAL A 26 8.02 2.99 6.59
N SER A 27 9.28 3.25 6.90
CA SER A 27 9.70 4.05 8.05
C SER A 27 10.67 5.16 7.66
N ALA A 28 10.71 6.23 8.45
CA ALA A 28 11.80 7.21 8.46
C ALA A 28 12.43 7.18 9.86
N GLY A 29 13.67 6.69 9.96
CA GLY A 29 14.29 6.34 11.23
C GLY A 29 13.46 5.27 11.97
N GLU A 30 13.12 5.55 13.22
CA GLU A 30 12.32 4.64 14.07
C GLU A 30 10.81 4.76 13.86
N LYS A 31 10.36 5.77 13.10
CA LYS A 31 8.93 6.05 12.92
C LYS A 31 8.39 5.35 11.68
N VAL A 32 7.42 4.46 11.87
CA VAL A 32 6.60 3.91 10.77
C VAL A 32 5.68 4.99 10.22
N LEU A 33 5.79 5.26 8.92
CA LEU A 33 4.98 6.23 8.20
C LEU A 33 3.73 5.59 7.59
N GLY A 34 3.83 4.33 7.19
CA GLY A 34 2.75 3.60 6.55
C GLY A 34 3.18 2.23 6.05
N PHE A 35 2.32 1.65 5.23
CA PHE A 35 2.48 0.31 4.69
C PHE A 35 2.15 0.29 3.21
N VAL A 36 2.78 -0.62 2.49
CA VAL A 36 2.49 -0.92 1.09
C VAL A 36 2.15 -2.39 1.01
N GLU A 37 0.99 -2.71 0.46
CA GLU A 37 0.51 -4.07 0.26
C GLU A 37 0.33 -4.40 -1.22
N ARG A 38 0.72 -5.61 -1.61
CA ARG A 38 0.54 -6.14 -2.96
C ARG A 38 -0.66 -7.09 -3.00
N ALA A 39 -1.65 -6.78 -3.83
CA ALA A 39 -2.80 -7.64 -4.14
C ALA A 39 -2.76 -7.98 -5.65
N GLY A 40 -2.16 -9.12 -6.00
CA GLY A 40 -1.96 -9.51 -7.41
C GLY A 40 -0.97 -8.58 -8.13
N SER A 41 -1.46 -7.84 -9.13
CA SER A 41 -0.71 -6.80 -9.85
C SER A 41 -0.86 -5.40 -9.23
N VAL A 42 -1.77 -5.24 -8.28
CA VAL A 42 -2.09 -3.95 -7.66
C VAL A 42 -1.24 -3.73 -6.41
N TRP A 43 -0.80 -2.48 -6.22
CA TRP A 43 -0.09 -2.03 -5.03
C TRP A 43 -0.93 -0.97 -4.31
N VAL A 44 -1.14 -1.14 -3.02
CA VAL A 44 -1.95 -0.24 -2.18
C VAL A 44 -1.07 0.36 -1.10
N ALA A 45 -1.01 1.69 -1.04
CA ALA A 45 -0.30 2.41 0.02
C ALA A 45 -1.30 2.90 1.08
N SER A 46 -1.04 2.59 2.35
CA SER A 46 -1.81 3.07 3.49
C SER A 46 -0.92 3.90 4.42
N ARG A 47 -1.43 5.07 4.83
CA ARG A 47 -0.74 5.94 5.80
C ARG A 47 -1.15 5.57 7.21
N GLY A 48 -0.17 5.45 8.11
CA GLY A 48 -0.44 5.16 9.52
C GLY A 48 -0.54 3.67 9.82
N ARG A 49 -1.59 3.24 10.52
CA ARG A 49 -1.70 1.86 11.03
C ARG A 49 -2.27 0.93 9.96
N TYR A 50 -1.60 -0.19 9.70
CA TYR A 50 -2.17 -1.28 8.93
C TYR A 50 -3.26 -1.95 9.75
N LEU A 51 -4.47 -2.02 9.19
CA LEU A 51 -5.57 -2.78 9.75
C LEU A 51 -5.69 -4.08 8.95
N SER A 52 -5.47 -5.22 9.60
CA SER A 52 -5.51 -6.55 8.94
C SER A 52 -6.91 -6.99 8.49
N LYS A 53 -7.92 -6.14 8.67
CA LYS A 53 -9.30 -6.36 8.23
C LYS A 53 -9.62 -5.37 7.12
N ALA A 54 -9.52 -5.81 5.88
CA ALA A 54 -10.21 -5.17 4.77
C ALA A 54 -11.66 -5.65 4.78
N VAL A 55 -12.61 -4.72 4.70
CA VAL A 55 -14.01 -5.05 4.40
C VAL A 55 -14.12 -5.04 2.88
N GLU A 56 -14.39 -6.19 2.29
CA GLU A 56 -14.81 -6.27 0.90
C GLU A 56 -16.15 -5.54 0.76
N VAL A 57 -16.12 -4.32 0.25
CA VAL A 57 -17.34 -3.69 -0.25
C VAL A 57 -17.55 -4.29 -1.62
N ALA A 58 -18.43 -5.30 -1.70
CA ALA A 58 -18.86 -5.90 -2.95
C ALA A 58 -19.08 -4.78 -3.98
N GLN A 59 -18.49 -4.94 -5.17
CA GLN A 59 -18.56 -3.96 -6.25
C GLN A 59 -20.00 -3.49 -6.41
N SER A 60 -20.27 -2.21 -6.09
CA SER A 60 -21.56 -1.63 -6.41
C SER A 60 -21.67 -1.62 -7.93
N PRO A 61 -22.83 -2.00 -8.51
CA PRO A 61 -23.11 -1.79 -9.93
C PRO A 61 -22.88 -0.33 -10.39
N ASP A 62 -22.87 0.61 -9.45
CA ASP A 62 -22.56 2.02 -9.73
C ASP A 62 -21.11 2.26 -10.17
N PHE A 63 -20.17 1.39 -9.78
CA PHE A 63 -18.75 1.50 -10.18
C PHE A 63 -18.57 1.15 -11.67
N ASP A 64 -19.35 0.18 -12.18
CA ASP A 64 -19.35 -0.17 -13.60
C ASP A 64 -19.95 0.96 -14.46
N LEU A 65 -20.95 1.68 -13.94
CA LEU A 65 -21.53 2.84 -14.61
C LEU A 65 -20.57 4.03 -14.68
N ALA A 66 -19.70 4.21 -13.68
CA ALA A 66 -18.69 5.26 -13.69
C ALA A 66 -17.58 4.98 -14.72
N LEU A 67 -17.19 3.71 -14.89
CA LEU A 67 -16.20 3.31 -15.88
C LEU A 67 -16.72 3.49 -17.31
N HIS A 68 -17.98 3.13 -17.58
CA HIS A 68 -18.59 3.30 -18.91
C HIS A 68 -18.76 4.76 -19.35
N ARG A 69 -18.86 5.72 -18.41
CA ARG A 69 -18.93 7.15 -18.74
C ARG A 69 -17.58 7.80 -19.05
N LEU A 70 -16.47 7.13 -18.74
CA LEU A 70 -15.11 7.60 -19.05
C LEU A 70 -14.64 7.14 -20.43
N GLU A 71 -15.33 6.19 -21.05
CA GLU A 71 -15.01 5.63 -22.37
C GLU A 71 -15.98 6.07 -23.50
N ALA A 72 -16.87 7.03 -23.22
CA ALA A 72 -17.78 7.66 -24.18
C ALA A 72 -17.47 9.15 -24.35
#